data_AF-A0A5F8G543-F1
#
_entry.id   AF-A0A5F8G543-F1
#
_cell.length_a   1.000
_cell.length_b   1.000
_cell.length_c   1.000
_cell.angle_alpha   90.00
_cell.angle_beta   90.00
_cell.angle_gamma   90.00
#
_symmetry.space_group_name_H-M   'P 1'
#
loop_
_entity.id
_entity.type
_entity.pdbx_description
1 polymer ?
#
loop_
_entity_poly.entity_id
_entity_poly.type
_entity_poly.pdbx_seq_one_letter_code
_entity_poly.pdbx_strand_id
1 'polypeptide(L)'
;MVAEKDTLNLNKSPEKMMKRTKLQPQQSLPVHQPHSLVSDGFTVKAMMKNSVVRGPPTAGAFKERPTKPTAFRKFYERGDFPIALEHDSKGNKIAWKVSQGTAVTATNGR
;
A
#
# COMPACT_ATOMS: atom_id res chain seq x y z
N MET A 1 -31.18 -31.49 73.32
CA MET A 1 -31.53 -30.41 74.25
C MET A 1 -30.26 -29.67 74.63
N VAL A 2 -30.42 -28.37 74.88
CA VAL A 2 -29.40 -27.32 74.88
C VAL A 2 -28.60 -27.30 76.19
N ALA A 3 -27.30 -27.02 76.03
CA ALA A 3 -26.31 -26.34 76.88
C ALA A 3 -26.28 -26.57 78.40
N GLU A 4 -25.08 -26.96 78.87
CA GLU A 4 -24.54 -26.55 80.17
C GLU A 4 -23.23 -25.77 79.95
N LYS A 5 -23.06 -24.77 80.83
CA LYS A 5 -21.98 -23.80 81.00
C LYS A 5 -20.75 -24.51 81.61
N ASP A 6 -19.53 -24.02 81.76
CA ASP A 6 -18.83 -22.74 81.78
C ASP A 6 -17.41 -23.06 81.18
N THR A 7 -16.37 -22.22 81.04
CA THR A 7 -15.75 -21.35 82.04
C THR A 7 -14.51 -20.63 81.43
N LEU A 8 -14.13 -19.50 82.05
CA LEU A 8 -12.83 -18.78 82.12
C LEU A 8 -12.07 -18.28 80.86
N ASN A 9 -12.37 -17.02 80.55
CA ASN A 9 -11.50 -15.82 80.63
C ASN A 9 -9.98 -15.84 80.37
N LEU A 10 -9.60 -14.75 79.67
CA LEU A 10 -8.33 -14.04 79.59
C LEU A 10 -7.13 -14.83 79.06
N ASN A 11 -6.50 -14.31 77.98
CA ASN A 11 -5.19 -13.65 78.13
C ASN A 11 -4.64 -13.15 76.77
N LYS A 12 -4.35 -11.84 76.76
CA LYS A 12 -3.20 -11.18 76.14
C LYS A 12 -3.04 -11.29 74.61
N SER A 13 -3.37 -10.19 73.92
CA SER A 13 -2.80 -9.84 72.61
C SER A 13 -1.27 -9.87 72.65
N PRO A 14 -0.60 -10.42 71.63
CA PRO A 14 0.67 -9.90 71.20
C PRO A 14 0.44 -9.06 69.94
N GLU A 15 0.81 -7.78 70.04
CA GLU A 15 0.98 -6.90 68.91
C GLU A 15 1.81 -7.58 67.82
N LYS A 16 1.24 -7.79 66.63
CA LYS A 16 2.02 -8.12 65.46
C LYS A 16 1.84 -7.02 64.43
N MET A 17 2.81 -6.12 64.47
CA MET A 17 3.09 -4.99 63.60
C MET A 17 2.45 -5.12 62.21
N MET A 18 1.55 -4.19 61.90
CA MET A 18 0.98 -4.02 60.56
C MET A 18 2.13 -3.67 59.62
N LYS A 19 2.59 -4.65 58.83
CA LYS A 19 3.50 -4.37 57.72
C LYS A 19 2.74 -3.43 56.79
N ARG A 20 3.19 -2.19 56.72
CA ARG A 20 2.68 -1.15 55.82
C ARG A 20 2.73 -1.71 54.41
N THR A 21 1.61 -2.22 53.93
CA THR A 21 1.45 -2.57 52.53
C THR A 21 1.57 -1.27 51.78
N LYS A 22 2.70 -1.06 51.10
CA LYS A 22 2.86 0.05 50.17
C LYS A 22 1.74 -0.12 49.15
N LEU A 23 0.73 0.74 49.23
CA LEU A 23 -0.28 0.86 48.17
C LEU A 23 0.52 1.05 46.88
N GLN A 24 0.45 0.07 45.98
CA GLN A 24 0.94 0.29 44.63
C GLN A 24 0.21 1.52 44.11
N PRO A 25 0.89 2.49 43.48
CA PRO A 25 0.19 3.52 42.75
C PRO A 25 -0.70 2.78 41.75
N GLN A 26 -2.00 3.08 41.81
CA GLN A 26 -3.01 2.53 40.91
C GLN A 26 -2.45 2.65 39.48
N GLN A 27 -2.14 1.53 38.83
CA GLN A 27 -1.74 1.55 37.43
C GLN A 27 -2.91 2.15 36.65
N SER A 28 -2.66 3.25 35.93
CA SER A 28 -3.68 3.85 35.08
C SER A 28 -4.11 2.80 34.06
N LEU A 29 -5.40 2.44 34.07
CA LEU A 29 -6.01 1.59 33.07
C LEU A 29 -5.66 2.14 31.67
N PRO A 30 -5.37 1.28 30.68
CA PRO A 30 -5.11 1.75 29.32
C PRO A 30 -6.33 2.55 28.87
N VAL A 31 -6.12 3.84 28.59
CA VAL A 31 -7.10 4.68 27.90
C VAL A 31 -7.52 3.90 26.66
N HIS A 32 -8.79 3.49 26.61
CA HIS A 32 -9.35 2.80 25.46
C HIS A 32 -9.33 3.78 24.30
N GLN A 33 -8.24 3.77 23.52
CA GLN A 33 -8.19 4.43 22.23
C GLN A 33 -9.41 3.90 21.45
N PRO A 34 -10.32 4.76 20.96
CA PRO A 34 -11.40 4.26 20.12
C PRO A 34 -10.74 3.66 18.88
N HIS A 35 -10.82 2.33 18.73
CA HIS A 35 -10.36 1.66 17.52
C HIS A 35 -11.16 2.22 16.36
N SER A 36 -10.52 3.04 15.53
CA SER A 36 -11.17 3.61 14.35
C SER A 36 -11.49 2.48 13.37
N LEU A 37 -12.75 2.43 12.92
CA LEU A 37 -13.20 1.44 11.95
C LEU A 37 -12.77 1.89 10.56
N VAL A 38 -11.84 1.19 9.93
CA VAL A 38 -11.46 1.51 8.55
C VAL A 38 -12.52 0.96 7.58
N SER A 39 -13.06 1.80 6.71
CA SER A 39 -14.08 1.42 5.71
C SER A 39 -13.70 1.89 4.31
N ASP A 40 -14.22 1.21 3.30
CA ASP A 40 -14.15 1.70 1.92
C ASP A 40 -15.12 2.86 1.70
N GLY A 41 -14.82 3.69 0.71
CA GLY A 41 -15.69 4.79 0.29
C GLY A 41 -17.06 4.29 -0.16
N PHE A 42 -18.08 5.15 -0.04
CA PHE A 42 -19.46 4.88 -0.47
C PHE A 42 -20.14 3.68 0.22
N THR A 43 -19.64 3.23 1.38
CA THR A 43 -20.26 2.18 2.19
C THR A 43 -21.06 2.75 3.36
N VAL A 44 -22.06 2.03 3.87
CA VAL A 44 -22.82 2.44 5.08
C VAL A 44 -21.89 2.58 6.30
N LYS A 45 -20.86 1.73 6.38
CA LYS A 45 -19.83 1.80 7.44
C LYS A 45 -19.03 3.10 7.41
N ALA A 46 -18.87 3.72 6.25
CA ALA A 46 -18.21 5.03 6.12
C ALA A 46 -18.99 6.19 6.74
N MET A 47 -20.29 5.99 7.01
CA MET A 47 -21.15 7.00 7.66
C MET A 47 -21.23 6.81 9.18
N MET A 48 -20.56 5.80 9.73
CA MET A 48 -20.62 5.48 11.16
C MET A 48 -19.71 6.41 11.98
N LYS A 49 -20.13 6.67 13.22
CA LYS A 49 -19.29 7.40 14.18
C LYS A 49 -18.04 6.55 14.44
N ASN A 50 -16.85 7.14 14.32
CA ASN A 50 -15.55 6.49 14.45
C ASN A 50 -15.07 5.69 13.23
N SER A 51 -15.68 5.85 12.05
CA SER A 51 -15.13 5.27 10.81
C SER A 51 -14.16 6.21 10.10
N VAL A 52 -13.09 5.64 9.54
CA VAL A 52 -12.13 6.34 8.67
C VAL A 52 -12.18 5.72 7.28
N VAL A 53 -12.50 6.55 6.29
CA VAL A 53 -12.60 6.12 4.88
C VAL A 53 -11.22 6.01 4.26
N ARG A 54 -10.92 4.87 3.62
CA ARG A 54 -9.71 4.74 2.82
C ARG A 54 -9.74 5.68 1.62
N GLY A 55 -8.62 6.35 1.37
CA GLY A 55 -8.44 7.15 0.15
C GLY A 55 -8.57 6.30 -1.12
N PRO A 56 -8.79 6.94 -2.28
CA PRO A 56 -8.87 6.23 -3.55
C PRO A 56 -7.57 5.46 -3.85
N PRO A 57 -7.64 4.34 -4.59
CA PRO A 57 -6.45 3.62 -4.99
C PRO A 57 -5.54 4.50 -5.85
N THR A 58 -4.25 4.25 -5.80
CA THR A 58 -3.29 4.96 -6.64
C THR A 58 -3.61 4.70 -8.11
N ALA A 59 -3.86 5.77 -8.88
CA ALA A 59 -4.22 5.66 -10.30
C ALA A 59 -3.09 5.07 -11.16
N GLY A 60 -1.84 5.09 -10.67
CA GLY A 60 -0.69 4.57 -11.40
C GLY A 60 -0.33 5.37 -12.66
N ALA A 61 -0.72 6.65 -12.74
CA ALA A 61 -0.51 7.49 -13.93
C ALA A 61 0.97 7.60 -14.35
N PHE A 62 1.88 7.65 -13.38
CA PHE A 62 3.33 7.71 -13.60
C PHE A 62 4.02 6.34 -13.53
N LYS A 63 3.27 5.27 -13.31
CA LYS A 63 3.86 3.93 -13.31
C LYS A 63 4.19 3.57 -14.75
N GLU A 64 5.47 3.30 -15.01
CA GLU A 64 5.92 2.84 -16.31
C GLU A 64 5.14 1.58 -16.73
N ARG A 65 4.66 1.57 -17.96
CA ARG A 65 3.96 0.43 -18.54
C ARG A 65 4.95 -0.38 -19.38
N PRO A 66 4.98 -1.72 -19.25
CA PRO A 66 5.83 -2.53 -20.10
C PRO A 66 5.46 -2.30 -21.58
N THR A 67 6.45 -2.05 -22.42
CA THR A 67 6.25 -1.84 -23.84
C THR A 67 6.03 -3.18 -24.54
N LYS A 68 5.01 -3.26 -25.40
CA LYS A 68 4.78 -4.44 -26.23
C LYS A 68 5.81 -4.48 -27.37
N PRO A 69 6.16 -5.67 -27.90
CA PRO A 69 6.97 -5.76 -29.11
C PRO A 69 6.33 -4.93 -30.24
N THR A 70 7.10 -4.01 -30.82
CA THR A 70 6.59 -3.10 -31.85
C THR A 70 6.59 -3.77 -33.22
N ALA A 71 5.62 -3.41 -34.07
CA ALA A 71 5.62 -3.86 -35.46
C ALA A 71 6.89 -3.37 -36.20
N PHE A 72 7.36 -2.16 -35.87
CA PHE A 72 8.61 -1.62 -36.39
C PHE A 72 9.78 -2.57 -36.20
N ARG A 73 9.95 -3.15 -35.00
CA ARG A 73 11.02 -4.12 -34.73
C ARG A 73 10.91 -5.35 -35.64
N LYS A 74 9.70 -5.88 -35.81
CA LYS A 74 9.44 -7.05 -36.68
C LYS A 74 9.74 -6.76 -38.16
N PHE A 75 9.34 -5.59 -38.66
CA PHE A 75 9.58 -5.17 -40.04
C PHE A 75 11.06 -4.83 -40.29
N TYR A 76 11.74 -4.26 -39.30
CA TYR A 76 13.17 -3.98 -39.36
C TYR A 76 14.01 -5.27 -39.41
N GLU A 77 13.75 -6.23 -38.52
CA GLU A 77 14.49 -7.52 -38.49
C GLU A 77 14.24 -8.36 -39.75
N ARG A 78 13.07 -8.25 -40.36
CA ARG A 78 12.78 -8.88 -41.67
C ARG A 78 13.42 -8.17 -42.86
N GLY A 79 13.80 -6.90 -42.73
CA GLY A 79 14.35 -6.10 -43.83
C GLY A 79 13.30 -5.50 -44.78
N ASP A 80 12.07 -5.29 -44.32
CA ASP A 80 10.97 -4.73 -45.14
C ASP A 80 11.13 -3.22 -45.36
N PHE A 81 11.79 -2.53 -44.44
CA PHE A 81 12.01 -1.09 -44.58
C PHE A 81 13.23 -0.78 -45.45
N PRO A 82 13.14 0.22 -46.35
CA PRO A 82 14.26 0.68 -47.16
C PRO A 82 15.21 1.60 -46.36
N ILE A 83 15.51 1.24 -45.11
CA ILE A 83 16.42 1.97 -44.20
C ILE A 83 17.55 1.05 -43.74
N ALA A 84 18.76 1.61 -43.63
CA ALA A 84 19.92 0.93 -43.06
C ALA A 84 20.66 1.87 -42.10
N LEU A 85 21.36 1.29 -41.13
CA LEU A 85 22.31 2.04 -40.30
C LEU A 85 23.64 2.15 -41.07
N GLU A 86 24.08 3.38 -41.31
CA GLU A 86 25.38 3.72 -41.88
C GLU A 86 26.36 4.00 -40.73
N HIS A 87 27.48 3.29 -40.72
CA HIS A 87 28.58 3.52 -39.79
C HIS A 87 29.65 4.35 -40.48
N ASP A 88 29.67 5.67 -40.23
CA ASP A 88 30.75 6.57 -40.63
C ASP A 88 31.67 6.82 -39.42
N SER A 89 32.93 7.17 -39.67
CA SER A 89 33.91 7.53 -38.64
C SER A 89 33.47 8.77 -37.83
N LYS A 90 32.55 9.56 -38.39
CA LYS A 90 31.94 10.75 -37.78
C LYS A 90 30.68 10.45 -36.96
N GLY A 91 30.21 9.20 -36.96
CA GLY A 91 29.04 8.76 -36.19
C GLY A 91 28.02 7.96 -37.00
N ASN A 92 26.92 7.60 -36.34
CA ASN A 92 25.87 6.77 -36.91
C ASN A 92 24.88 7.61 -37.72
N LYS A 93 24.65 7.24 -38.98
CA LYS A 93 23.69 7.89 -39.88
C LYS A 93 22.66 6.89 -40.39
N ILE A 94 21.53 7.39 -40.88
CA ILE A 94 20.54 6.56 -41.58
C ILE A 94 20.77 6.68 -43.09
N ALA A 95 20.94 5.54 -43.75
CA ALA A 95 20.97 5.47 -45.20
C ALA A 95 19.60 5.04 -45.72
N TRP A 96 19.07 5.78 -46.68
CA TRP A 96 17.84 5.44 -47.40
C TRP A 96 18.19 4.63 -48.64
N LYS A 97 17.67 3.41 -48.75
CA LYS A 97 17.91 2.52 -49.90
C LYS A 97 17.11 2.91 -51.14
N VAL A 98 16.04 3.68 -50.99
CA VAL A 98 15.20 4.17 -52.09
C VAL A 98 15.29 5.69 -52.14
N SER A 99 15.46 6.24 -53.35
CA SER A 99 15.41 7.67 -53.57
C SER A 99 13.99 8.20 -53.31
N GLN A 100 13.89 9.31 -52.57
CA GLN A 100 12.65 10.03 -52.31
C GLN A 100 12.16 10.69 -53.61
N GLY A 101 11.68 9.91 -54.59
CA GLY A 101 11.56 10.43 -55.95
C GLY A 101 10.80 9.60 -56.98
N THR A 102 9.93 8.67 -56.59
CA THR A 102 8.92 8.12 -57.52
C THR A 102 7.52 8.39 -57.01
N ALA A 103 7.19 9.68 -56.85
CA ALA A 103 5.80 10.09 -56.93
C ALA A 103 5.33 9.75 -58.36
N VAL A 104 4.65 8.61 -58.51
CA VAL A 104 3.87 8.34 -59.71
C VAL A 104 2.76 9.38 -59.74
N THR A 105 2.97 10.46 -60.48
CA THR A 105 1.90 11.41 -60.79
C THR A 105 0.85 10.62 -61.56
N ALA A 106 -0.23 10.21 -60.88
CA ALA A 106 -1.40 9.66 -61.53
C ALA A 106 -1.93 10.75 -62.48
N THR A 107 -1.64 10.61 -63.76
CA THR A 107 -2.25 11.44 -64.78
C THR A 107 -3.71 10.99 -64.88
N ASN A 108 -4.62 11.77 -64.32
CA ASN A 108 -6.04 11.58 -64.60
C ASN A 108 -6.26 11.85 -66.09
N GLY A 109 -6.46 10.78 -66.85
CA GLY A 109 -6.86 10.82 -68.25
C GLY A 109 -8.24 11.44 -68.42
N ARG A 110 -8.40 12.14 -69.55
CA ARG A 110 -9.63 12.74 -70.07
C ARG A 110 -10.80 11.76 -70.12
#